data_AF-A0A955LVW5-F1
#
_entry.id   AF-A0A955LVW5-F1
#
_cell.length_a   1.000
_cell.length_b   1.000
_cell.length_c   1.000
_cell.angle_alpha   90.00
_cell.angle_beta   90.00
_cell.angle_gamma   90.00
#
_symmetry.space_group_name_H-M   'P 1'
#
loop_
_entity.id
_entity.type
_entity.pdbx_description
1 polymer ?
#
loop_
_entity_poly.entity_id
_entity_poly.type
_entity_poly.pdbx_seq_one_letter_code
_entity_poly.pdbx_strand_id
1 'polypeptide(L)'
;IEKIPNTPGVYFFYDDNGALLYVGKSVHLKERIKSHFSDTKNNHYLSFTKLIKDIDYEITAGDIEAQLKEAAYIKERMPIHNHQLRRVQKMVYAVVETNDDGYLQPRLVQEMPALESIDQVVGMYRSRKKAREHFEQLVKEHDLCDKLMGLQKTGTTCFGYHLNRCNGACIREESPALYNAKFNNAFAKSRLREWPYSGPVAIREYNEDFGIETVHIVDRWCYLGKATSFDDVNDTLEQQRLFDHDMYMILLRALFDDSVEKIAL
;
A
#
# COMPACT_ATOMS: atom_id res chain seq x y z
N ILE A 1 4.53 -25.23 -18.63
CA ILE A 1 4.25 -23.85 -19.10
C ILE A 1 3.21 -23.81 -20.23
N GLU A 2 3.36 -24.56 -21.34
CA GLU A 2 2.41 -24.41 -22.48
C GLU A 2 0.94 -24.71 -22.15
N LYS A 3 0.68 -25.55 -21.14
CA LYS A 3 -0.65 -25.91 -20.66
C LYS A 3 -1.27 -24.90 -19.69
N ILE A 4 -0.53 -23.89 -19.24
CA ILE A 4 -1.05 -22.90 -18.29
C ILE A 4 -1.99 -21.95 -19.05
N PRO A 5 -3.22 -21.71 -18.57
CA PRO A 5 -4.14 -20.78 -19.22
C PRO A 5 -3.65 -19.33 -19.14
N ASN A 6 -4.05 -18.50 -20.10
CA ASN A 6 -3.71 -17.08 -20.11
C ASN A 6 -4.84 -16.26 -19.48
N THR A 7 -5.01 -16.42 -18.17
CA THR A 7 -6.12 -15.87 -17.38
C THR A 7 -5.57 -15.21 -16.11
N PRO A 8 -6.36 -14.42 -15.36
CA PRO A 8 -5.95 -13.90 -14.08
C PRO A 8 -5.65 -15.00 -13.05
N GLY A 9 -4.64 -14.78 -12.22
CA GLY A 9 -4.34 -15.67 -11.12
C GLY A 9 -2.99 -15.42 -10.45
N VAL A 10 -2.66 -16.35 -9.56
CA VAL A 10 -1.42 -16.38 -8.79
C VAL A 10 -0.61 -17.61 -9.22
N TYR A 11 0.71 -17.48 -9.29
CA TYR A 11 1.63 -18.57 -9.58
C TYR A 11 2.72 -18.70 -8.53
N PHE A 12 3.23 -19.91 -8.40
CA PHE A 12 4.18 -20.32 -7.39
C PHE A 12 5.36 -20.99 -8.06
N PHE A 13 6.57 -20.64 -7.65
CA PHE A 13 7.79 -21.31 -8.08
C PHE A 13 8.40 -22.06 -6.91
N TYR A 14 8.77 -23.31 -7.15
CA TYR A 14 9.38 -24.21 -6.16
C TYR A 14 10.73 -24.72 -6.63
N ASP A 15 11.61 -25.05 -5.68
CA ASP A 15 12.87 -25.76 -5.95
C ASP A 15 12.70 -27.28 -6.07
N ASP A 16 13.80 -28.02 -6.24
CA ASP A 16 13.81 -29.48 -6.33
C ASP A 16 13.34 -30.18 -5.06
N ASN A 17 13.43 -29.52 -3.91
CA ASN A 17 13.01 -30.04 -2.62
C ASN A 17 11.57 -29.66 -2.28
N GLY A 18 10.86 -28.96 -3.19
CA GLY A 18 9.51 -28.47 -2.97
C GLY A 18 9.42 -27.22 -2.09
N ALA A 19 10.54 -26.52 -1.85
CA ALA A 19 10.51 -25.27 -1.09
C ALA A 19 9.98 -24.12 -1.95
N LEU A 20 9.05 -23.34 -1.40
CA LEU A 20 8.46 -22.20 -2.11
C LEU A 20 9.48 -21.05 -2.26
N LEU A 21 9.90 -20.82 -3.49
CA LEU A 21 10.89 -19.81 -3.86
C LEU A 21 10.25 -18.44 -4.06
N TYR A 22 9.11 -18.39 -4.75
CA TYR A 22 8.48 -17.15 -5.17
C TYR A 22 6.97 -17.31 -5.38
N VAL A 23 6.21 -16.27 -5.05
CA VAL A 23 4.80 -16.11 -5.38
C VAL A 23 4.64 -14.87 -6.23
N GLY A 24 3.88 -14.95 -7.32
CA GLY A 24 3.55 -13.78 -8.14
C GLY A 24 2.13 -13.80 -8.67
N LYS A 25 1.61 -12.64 -9.04
CA LYS A 25 0.30 -12.51 -9.71
C LYS A 25 0.41 -12.08 -11.17
N SER A 26 -0.67 -12.30 -11.93
CA SER A 26 -0.84 -11.75 -13.28
C SER A 26 -2.30 -11.74 -13.70
N VAL A 27 -2.67 -10.81 -14.58
CA VAL A 27 -3.92 -10.90 -15.39
C VAL A 27 -3.77 -11.88 -16.57
N HIS A 28 -2.51 -12.19 -16.93
CA HIS A 28 -2.12 -13.10 -18.01
C HIS A 28 -1.10 -14.10 -17.47
N LEU A 29 -1.55 -15.15 -16.79
CA LEU A 29 -0.68 -16.12 -16.10
C LEU A 29 0.38 -16.72 -17.03
N LYS A 30 -0.04 -17.27 -18.18
CA LYS A 30 0.86 -17.92 -19.15
C LYS A 30 1.98 -16.99 -19.60
N GLU A 31 1.64 -15.78 -20.04
CA GLU A 31 2.62 -14.79 -20.53
C GLU A 31 3.58 -14.35 -19.43
N ARG A 32 3.06 -14.08 -18.23
CA ARG A 32 3.89 -13.65 -17.10
C ARG A 32 4.86 -14.73 -16.66
N ILE A 33 4.43 -15.99 -16.61
CA ILE A 33 5.32 -17.11 -16.29
C ILE A 33 6.38 -17.28 -17.38
N LYS A 34 6.01 -17.20 -18.67
CA LYS A 34 6.97 -17.27 -19.78
C LYS A 34 8.03 -16.17 -19.73
N SER A 35 7.65 -14.95 -19.36
CA SER A 35 8.59 -13.82 -19.33
C SER A 35 9.70 -14.02 -18.31
N HIS A 36 9.44 -14.73 -17.20
CA HIS A 36 10.51 -15.08 -16.23
C HIS A 36 11.64 -15.86 -16.86
N PHE A 37 11.35 -16.75 -17.83
CA PHE A 37 12.36 -17.59 -18.48
C PHE A 37 12.95 -16.97 -19.75
N SER A 38 12.41 -15.83 -20.19
CA SER A 38 12.83 -15.17 -21.43
C SER A 38 13.89 -14.10 -21.21
N ASP A 39 14.04 -13.57 -19.99
CA ASP A 39 15.05 -12.56 -19.65
C ASP A 39 16.42 -13.19 -19.38
N THR A 40 17.17 -13.42 -20.46
CA THR A 40 18.52 -13.99 -20.42
C THR A 40 19.63 -12.95 -20.29
N LYS A 41 19.32 -11.65 -20.21
CA LYS A 41 20.33 -10.58 -20.13
C LYS A 41 20.70 -10.24 -18.69
N ASN A 42 19.88 -10.61 -17.72
CA ASN A 42 20.09 -10.31 -16.31
C ASN A 42 20.62 -11.54 -15.55
N ASN A 43 21.91 -11.53 -15.19
CA ASN A 43 22.58 -12.64 -14.51
C ASN A 43 21.94 -13.06 -13.18
N HIS A 44 21.33 -12.12 -12.44
CA HIS A 44 20.61 -12.43 -11.20
C HIS A 44 19.28 -13.15 -11.48
N TYR A 45 18.64 -12.83 -12.60
CA TYR A 45 17.40 -13.48 -13.03
C TYR A 45 17.66 -14.90 -13.55
N LEU A 46 18.79 -15.07 -14.25
CA LEU A 46 19.28 -16.36 -14.71
C LEU A 46 19.63 -17.32 -13.56
N SER A 47 20.21 -16.82 -12.45
CA SER A 47 20.50 -17.69 -11.30
C SER A 47 19.21 -18.14 -10.60
N PHE A 48 18.24 -17.23 -10.43
CA PHE A 48 16.94 -17.54 -9.84
C PHE A 48 16.14 -18.56 -10.67
N THR A 49 16.01 -18.34 -11.98
CA THR A 49 15.24 -19.22 -12.87
C THR A 49 15.77 -20.65 -12.93
N LYS A 50 17.08 -20.85 -12.75
CA LYS A 50 17.70 -22.18 -12.68
C LYS A 50 17.32 -22.97 -11.42
N LEU A 51 16.95 -22.28 -10.34
CA LEU A 51 16.49 -22.90 -9.10
C LEU A 51 15.07 -23.45 -9.24
N ILE A 52 14.27 -22.91 -10.16
CA ILE A 52 12.88 -23.33 -10.35
C ILE A 52 12.84 -24.74 -10.94
N LYS A 53 12.17 -25.66 -10.25
CA LYS A 53 11.96 -27.05 -10.67
C LYS A 53 10.50 -27.40 -10.83
N ASP A 54 9.63 -26.69 -10.15
CA ASP A 54 8.19 -26.86 -10.30
C ASP A 54 7.46 -25.51 -10.33
N ILE A 55 6.32 -25.50 -11.03
CA ILE A 55 5.46 -24.32 -11.21
C ILE A 55 4.02 -24.74 -10.93
N ASP A 56 3.44 -24.12 -9.91
CA ASP A 56 2.02 -24.26 -9.59
C ASP A 56 1.28 -22.93 -9.83
N TYR A 57 -0.04 -22.98 -9.93
CA TYR A 57 -0.86 -21.78 -10.13
C TYR A 57 -2.29 -21.97 -9.65
N GLU A 58 -2.91 -20.86 -9.27
CA GLU A 58 -4.33 -20.74 -8.96
C GLU A 58 -4.97 -19.70 -9.86
N ILE A 59 -6.04 -20.09 -10.55
CA ILE A 59 -6.88 -19.17 -11.33
C ILE A 59 -7.75 -18.34 -10.37
N THR A 60 -7.98 -17.07 -10.70
CA THR A 60 -8.83 -16.17 -9.93
C THR A 60 -9.96 -15.59 -10.78
N ALA A 61 -10.97 -15.04 -10.11
CA ALA A 61 -12.08 -14.34 -10.76
C ALA A 61 -11.61 -13.07 -11.49
N GLY A 62 -10.56 -12.41 -10.98
CA GLY A 62 -9.97 -11.24 -11.62
C GLY A 62 -8.63 -10.82 -11.04
N ASP A 63 -8.21 -9.59 -11.34
CA ASP A 63 -6.92 -9.03 -10.89
C ASP A 63 -6.94 -8.66 -9.40
N ILE A 64 -8.08 -8.27 -8.85
CA ILE A 64 -8.19 -7.87 -7.44
C ILE A 64 -7.99 -9.09 -6.57
N GLU A 65 -8.69 -10.19 -6.84
CA GLU A 65 -8.48 -11.46 -6.15
C GLU A 65 -7.03 -11.95 -6.30
N ALA A 66 -6.43 -11.83 -7.49
CA ALA A 66 -5.03 -12.20 -7.71
C ALA A 66 -4.07 -11.37 -6.86
N GLN A 67 -4.28 -10.05 -6.76
CA GLN A 67 -3.50 -9.15 -5.91
C GLN A 67 -3.67 -9.49 -4.42
N LEU A 68 -4.91 -9.71 -3.96
CA LEU A 68 -5.21 -10.04 -2.57
C LEU A 68 -4.60 -11.39 -2.16
N LYS A 69 -4.74 -12.42 -3.00
CA LYS A 69 -4.14 -13.75 -2.77
C LYS A 69 -2.61 -13.71 -2.77
N GLU A 70 -1.99 -13.01 -3.73
CA GLU A 70 -0.52 -12.86 -3.74
C GLU A 70 -0.02 -12.23 -2.44
N ALA A 71 -0.64 -11.13 -2.01
CA ALA A 71 -0.28 -10.47 -0.76
C ALA A 71 -0.47 -11.40 0.46
N ALA A 72 -1.57 -12.16 0.51
CA ALA A 72 -1.82 -13.13 1.57
C ALA A 72 -0.78 -14.26 1.59
N TYR A 73 -0.54 -14.92 0.45
CA TYR A 73 0.41 -16.03 0.35
C TYR A 73 1.84 -15.62 0.66
N ILE A 74 2.27 -14.41 0.27
CA ILE A 74 3.62 -13.95 0.60
C ILE A 74 3.78 -13.73 2.11
N LYS A 75 2.75 -13.18 2.77
CA LYS A 75 2.78 -12.95 4.22
C LYS A 75 2.70 -14.25 5.02
N GLU A 76 1.89 -15.20 4.56
CA GLU A 76 1.73 -16.51 5.18
C GLU A 76 2.96 -17.40 5.00
N ARG A 77 3.41 -17.56 3.75
CA ARG A 77 4.42 -18.58 3.37
C ARG A 77 5.83 -18.03 3.30
N MET A 78 5.98 -16.71 3.29
CA MET A 78 7.27 -16.03 3.35
C MET A 78 8.29 -16.61 2.34
N PRO A 79 8.00 -16.65 1.03
CA PRO A 79 8.89 -17.24 0.01
C PRO A 79 10.21 -16.48 -0.19
N ILE A 80 11.33 -17.19 -0.39
CA ILE A 80 12.69 -16.63 -0.24
C ILE A 80 13.01 -15.42 -1.13
N HIS A 81 12.44 -15.37 -2.33
CA HIS A 81 12.69 -14.35 -3.33
C HIS A 81 11.65 -13.20 -3.35
N ASN A 82 10.58 -13.25 -2.54
CA ASN A 82 9.66 -12.11 -2.41
C ASN A 82 10.20 -11.08 -1.40
N HIS A 83 11.20 -10.30 -1.80
CA HIS A 83 11.89 -9.38 -0.90
C HIS A 83 10.99 -8.25 -0.34
N GLN A 84 10.00 -7.77 -1.10
CA GLN A 84 9.22 -6.59 -0.72
C GLN A 84 8.12 -6.88 0.31
N LEU A 85 7.39 -7.98 0.12
CA LEU A 85 6.19 -8.32 0.89
C LEU A 85 6.45 -9.29 2.05
N ARG A 86 7.66 -9.86 2.15
CA ARG A 86 8.04 -10.78 3.24
C ARG A 86 8.07 -10.13 4.61
N ARG A 87 8.57 -8.90 4.77
CA ARG A 87 8.69 -8.36 6.13
C ARG A 87 7.30 -7.95 6.61
N VAL A 88 6.88 -8.44 7.78
CA VAL A 88 5.89 -7.75 8.62
C VAL A 88 6.47 -6.38 8.90
N GLN A 89 6.19 -5.43 8.00
CA GLN A 89 6.81 -4.12 8.03
C GLN A 89 6.15 -3.40 9.19
N LYS A 90 6.90 -3.22 10.28
CA LYS A 90 6.58 -2.21 11.29
C LYS A 90 6.59 -0.86 10.56
N MET A 91 5.43 -0.46 10.07
CA MET A 91 5.26 0.79 9.37
C MET A 91 5.47 1.95 10.33
N VAL A 92 5.84 3.08 9.76
CA VAL A 92 5.89 4.36 10.44
C VAL A 92 4.87 5.25 9.76
N TYR A 93 3.95 5.79 10.54
CA TYR A 93 2.90 6.68 10.08
C TYR A 93 3.29 8.11 10.42
N ALA A 94 3.17 9.03 9.47
CA ALA A 94 3.21 10.45 9.73
C ALA A 94 1.77 10.91 9.96
N VAL A 95 1.48 11.40 11.16
CA VAL A 95 0.17 11.93 11.55
C VAL A 95 0.28 13.43 11.69
N VAL A 96 -0.69 14.16 11.16
CA VAL A 96 -0.74 15.61 11.30
C VAL A 96 -1.13 16.01 12.72
N GLU A 97 -0.40 16.96 13.29
CA GLU A 97 -0.71 17.58 14.58
C GLU A 97 -0.62 19.10 14.46
N THR A 98 -1.38 19.81 15.27
CA THR A 98 -1.32 21.27 15.36
C THR A 98 -0.63 21.64 16.66
N ASN A 99 0.41 22.47 16.59
CA ASN A 99 1.06 22.99 17.80
C ASN A 99 0.25 24.14 18.43
N ASP A 100 0.66 24.60 19.61
CA ASP A 100 0.00 25.68 20.35
C ASP A 100 -0.10 27.01 19.58
N ASP A 101 0.79 27.22 18.61
CA ASP A 101 0.84 28.41 17.76
C ASP A 101 -0.01 28.26 16.46
N GLY A 102 -0.70 27.13 16.27
CA GLY A 102 -1.59 26.89 15.13
C GLY A 102 -0.92 26.32 13.87
N TYR A 103 0.35 25.94 13.92
CA TYR A 103 1.09 25.36 12.79
C TYR A 103 0.95 23.84 12.74
N LEU A 104 0.71 23.29 11.54
CA LEU A 104 0.68 21.85 11.29
C LEU A 104 2.10 21.24 11.34
N GLN A 105 2.22 20.04 11.88
CA GLN A 105 3.47 19.31 12.00
C GLN A 105 3.23 17.83 11.75
N PRO A 106 4.18 17.11 11.13
CA PRO A 106 4.08 15.66 10.99
C PRO A 106 4.74 14.97 12.19
N ARG A 107 3.97 14.22 12.98
CA ARG A 107 4.51 13.34 14.03
C ARG A 107 4.63 11.91 13.52
N LEU A 108 5.80 11.29 13.74
CA LEU A 108 6.06 9.90 13.37
C LEU A 108 5.66 8.93 14.49
N VAL A 109 4.65 8.10 14.24
CA VAL A 109 4.15 7.05 15.14
C VAL A 109 4.38 5.65 14.54
N GLN A 110 4.35 4.61 15.38
CA GLN A 110 4.53 3.21 14.95
C GLN A 110 3.24 2.39 14.96
N GLU A 111 2.20 2.92 15.57
CA GLU A 111 0.87 2.32 15.59
C GLU A 111 -0.02 3.11 14.64
N MET A 112 -0.83 2.40 13.86
CA MET A 112 -1.82 3.02 12.99
C MET A 112 -2.84 3.76 13.87
N PRO A 113 -3.16 5.04 13.59
CA PRO A 113 -4.27 5.71 14.26
C PRO A 113 -5.59 4.95 14.08
N ALA A 114 -6.58 5.32 14.88
CA ALA A 114 -7.94 4.81 14.71
C ALA A 114 -8.41 5.03 13.25
N LEU A 115 -9.18 4.08 12.72
CA LEU A 115 -9.63 4.11 11.32
C LEU A 115 -10.49 5.35 11.02
N GLU A 116 -11.16 5.88 12.05
CA GLU A 116 -11.94 7.11 12.01
C GLU A 116 -11.08 8.37 11.82
N SER A 117 -9.77 8.29 12.06
CA SER A 117 -8.80 9.38 11.92
C SER A 117 -7.76 9.09 10.84
N ILE A 118 -8.10 8.24 9.87
CA ILE A 118 -7.17 7.83 8.81
C ILE A 118 -6.77 9.00 7.91
N ASP A 119 -7.64 10.00 7.77
CA ASP A 119 -7.41 11.24 7.02
C ASP A 119 -6.26 12.08 7.60
N GLN A 120 -6.01 11.95 8.90
CA GLN A 120 -4.90 12.61 9.61
C GLN A 120 -3.56 11.97 9.28
N VAL A 121 -3.54 10.76 8.72
CA VAL A 121 -2.31 10.09 8.29
C VAL A 121 -1.87 10.70 6.96
N VAL A 122 -0.82 11.52 7.02
CA VAL A 122 -0.24 12.21 5.86
C VAL A 122 0.81 11.38 5.12
N GLY A 123 1.19 10.21 5.65
CA GLY A 123 2.06 9.28 4.93
C GLY A 123 2.38 8.00 5.70
N MET A 124 2.71 6.95 4.94
CA MET A 124 3.16 5.65 5.44
C MET A 124 4.57 5.36 4.94
N TYR A 125 5.44 4.92 5.83
CA TYR A 125 6.86 4.72 5.53
C TYR A 125 7.38 3.41 6.12
N ARG A 126 8.27 2.75 5.37
CA ARG A 126 8.94 1.51 5.82
C ARG A 126 9.89 1.70 7.00
N SER A 127 10.26 2.94 7.32
CA SER A 127 11.11 3.29 8.47
C SER A 127 11.06 4.80 8.75
N ARG A 128 11.48 5.19 9.96
CA ARG A 128 11.67 6.61 10.30
C ARG A 128 12.69 7.30 9.39
N LYS A 129 13.72 6.57 8.94
CA LYS A 129 14.71 7.09 7.98
C LYS A 129 14.05 7.48 6.66
N LYS A 130 13.21 6.59 6.09
CA LYS A 130 12.46 6.88 4.85
C LYS A 130 11.48 8.03 5.00
N ALA A 131 10.81 8.14 6.15
CA ALA A 131 9.96 9.29 6.44
C ALA A 131 10.76 10.61 6.43
N ARG A 132 11.92 10.63 7.09
CA ARG A 132 12.80 11.82 7.12
C ARG A 132 13.35 12.19 5.76
N GLU A 133 13.80 11.23 4.96
CA GLU A 133 14.23 11.46 3.57
C GLU A 133 13.13 12.13 2.74
N HIS A 134 11.88 11.69 2.89
CA HIS A 134 10.74 12.31 2.22
C HIS A 134 10.44 13.72 2.75
N PHE A 135 10.48 13.94 4.07
CA PHE A 135 10.29 15.28 4.64
C PHE A 135 11.36 16.27 4.19
N GLU A 136 12.62 15.83 4.05
CA GLU A 136 13.70 16.65 3.48
C GLU A 136 13.44 17.05 2.02
N GLN A 137 12.78 16.18 1.25
CA GLN A 137 12.34 16.50 -0.10
C GLN A 137 11.20 17.53 -0.08
N LEU A 138 10.15 17.30 0.73
CA LEU A 138 9.02 18.21 0.85
C LEU A 138 9.41 19.60 1.32
N VAL A 139 10.35 19.70 2.27
CA VAL A 139 10.90 21.00 2.73
C VAL A 139 11.50 21.81 1.59
N LYS A 140 12.24 21.15 0.70
CA LYS A 140 12.87 21.81 -0.46
C LYS A 140 11.87 22.17 -1.55
N GLU A 141 10.87 21.33 -1.78
CA GLU A 141 9.89 21.51 -2.86
C GLU A 141 8.79 22.52 -2.51
N HIS A 142 8.50 22.70 -1.22
CA HIS A 142 7.36 23.49 -0.73
C HIS A 142 7.75 24.59 0.27
N ASP A 143 9.03 24.93 0.39
CA ASP A 143 9.56 25.96 1.29
C ASP A 143 9.04 25.82 2.74
N LEU A 144 8.98 24.59 3.24
CA LEU A 144 8.51 24.29 4.59
C LEU A 144 9.63 24.51 5.60
N CYS A 145 9.27 24.83 6.84
CA CYS A 145 10.23 25.03 7.92
C CYS A 145 10.80 23.68 8.42
N ASP A 146 12.13 23.53 8.41
CA ASP A 146 12.82 22.32 8.89
C ASP A 146 12.47 21.96 10.35
N LYS A 147 12.26 22.97 11.20
CA LYS A 147 11.93 22.79 12.61
C LYS A 147 10.52 22.21 12.77
N LEU A 148 9.53 22.79 12.10
CA LEU A 148 8.14 22.34 12.17
C LEU A 148 7.96 20.97 11.51
N MET A 149 8.77 20.63 10.50
CA MET A 149 8.82 19.31 9.88
C MET A 149 9.58 18.26 10.71
N GLY A 150 10.05 18.61 11.91
CA GLY A 150 10.77 17.69 12.80
C GLY A 150 12.16 17.27 12.30
N LEU A 151 12.71 17.96 11.30
CA LEU A 151 14.03 17.68 10.74
C LEU A 151 15.15 18.27 11.59
N GLN A 152 14.91 19.40 12.25
CA GLN A 152 15.87 20.10 13.09
C GLN A 152 15.31 20.35 14.50
N LYS A 153 16.14 20.10 15.53
CA LYS A 153 15.85 20.51 16.92
C LYS A 153 16.65 21.76 17.25
N THR A 154 15.99 22.89 17.38
CA THR A 154 16.62 24.18 17.75
C THR A 154 15.65 25.02 18.58
N GLY A 155 16.17 25.78 19.55
CA GLY A 155 15.38 26.74 20.34
C GLY A 155 15.09 28.04 19.58
N THR A 156 15.88 28.37 18.56
CA THR A 156 15.82 29.62 17.81
C THR A 156 15.26 29.39 16.39
N THR A 157 15.86 30.01 15.38
CA THR A 157 15.56 29.93 13.95
C THR A 157 16.06 28.62 13.33
N CYS A 158 15.34 28.12 12.32
CA CYS A 158 15.79 26.95 11.54
C CYS A 158 16.85 27.33 10.50
N PHE A 159 17.66 26.35 10.09
CA PHE A 159 18.72 26.56 9.11
C PHE A 159 18.18 26.97 7.74
N GLY A 160 17.02 26.42 7.32
CA GLY A 160 16.37 26.79 6.07
C GLY A 160 16.03 28.28 5.99
N TYR A 161 15.68 28.93 7.10
CA TYR A 161 15.41 30.38 7.13
C TYR A 161 16.67 31.20 6.81
N HIS A 162 17.81 30.87 7.44
CA HIS A 162 19.10 31.54 7.14
C HIS A 162 19.56 31.38 5.69
N LEU A 163 19.07 30.34 5.00
CA LEU A 163 19.33 30.09 3.59
C LEU A 163 18.22 30.62 2.66
N ASN A 164 17.23 31.35 3.17
CA ASN A 164 16.05 31.80 2.42
C ASN A 164 15.27 30.66 1.72
N ARG A 165 15.19 29.48 2.36
CA ARG A 165 14.46 28.29 1.89
C ARG A 165 13.14 28.05 2.65
N CYS A 166 12.81 28.91 3.60
CA CYS A 166 11.51 28.92 4.25
C CYS A 166 11.19 30.33 4.73
N ASN A 167 9.92 30.63 4.97
CA ASN A 167 9.45 31.98 5.29
C ASN A 167 9.40 32.28 6.80
N GLY A 168 10.12 31.55 7.63
CA GLY A 168 10.26 31.88 9.05
C GLY A 168 9.05 31.47 9.92
N ALA A 169 8.30 30.43 9.55
CA ALA A 169 7.18 29.92 10.37
C ALA A 169 7.59 29.60 11.81
N CYS A 170 8.80 29.08 12.05
CA CYS A 170 9.32 28.80 13.40
C CYS A 170 9.56 30.02 14.29
N ILE A 171 9.60 31.23 13.71
CA ILE A 171 9.72 32.51 14.41
C ILE A 171 8.50 33.41 14.19
N ARG A 172 7.41 32.84 13.67
CA ARG A 172 6.13 33.51 13.44
C ARG A 172 6.15 34.66 12.42
N GLU A 173 7.15 34.71 11.55
CA GLU A 173 7.15 35.65 10.42
C GLU A 173 6.18 35.21 9.31
N GLU A 174 6.08 33.91 9.05
CA GLU A 174 5.04 33.33 8.22
C GLU A 174 3.84 32.95 9.08
N SER A 175 2.64 33.40 8.70
CA SER A 175 1.42 33.08 9.44
C SER A 175 1.06 31.58 9.36
N PRO A 176 0.36 31.04 10.37
CA PRO A 176 -0.11 29.65 10.34
C PRO A 176 -0.95 29.33 9.11
N ALA A 177 -1.81 30.25 8.66
CA ALA A 177 -2.66 30.04 7.48
C ALA A 177 -1.83 29.79 6.21
N LEU A 178 -0.80 30.60 5.96
CA LEU A 178 0.06 30.45 4.78
C LEU A 178 0.92 29.19 4.87
N TYR A 179 1.54 28.94 6.03
CA TYR A 179 2.34 27.74 6.24
C TYR A 179 1.51 26.45 6.09
N ASN A 180 0.33 26.40 6.72
CA ASN A 180 -0.54 25.22 6.69
C ASN A 180 -1.06 24.91 5.29
N ALA A 181 -1.29 25.92 4.45
CA ALA A 181 -1.64 25.71 3.05
C ALA A 181 -0.51 25.00 2.28
N LYS A 182 0.75 25.41 2.48
CA LYS A 182 1.93 24.73 1.90
C LYS A 182 2.06 23.31 2.43
N PHE A 183 1.89 23.11 3.74
CA PHE A 183 1.93 21.79 4.37
C PHE A 183 0.90 20.84 3.75
N ASN A 184 -0.34 21.28 3.62
CA ASN A 184 -1.41 20.47 3.03
C ASN A 184 -1.14 20.12 1.56
N ASN A 185 -0.62 21.07 0.78
CA ASN A 185 -0.21 20.80 -0.61
C ASN A 185 0.93 19.76 -0.67
N ALA A 186 1.96 19.92 0.17
CA ALA A 186 3.11 19.02 0.22
C ALA A 186 2.70 17.56 0.50
N PHE A 187 1.73 17.35 1.39
CA PHE A 187 1.26 16.03 1.76
C PHE A 187 0.08 15.51 0.93
N ALA A 188 -0.51 16.29 0.03
CA ALA A 188 -1.74 15.94 -0.68
C ALA A 188 -1.68 14.58 -1.40
N LYS A 189 -0.51 14.21 -1.95
CA LYS A 189 -0.31 12.94 -2.66
C LYS A 189 -0.06 11.73 -1.77
N SER A 190 0.45 11.95 -0.55
CA SER A 190 0.83 10.87 0.38
C SER A 190 -0.18 10.67 1.51
N ARG A 191 -1.09 11.63 1.70
CA ARG A 191 -2.21 11.54 2.63
C ARG A 191 -3.12 10.35 2.30
N LEU A 192 -3.49 9.61 3.34
CA LEU A 192 -4.44 8.52 3.21
C LEU A 192 -5.84 9.10 2.96
N ARG A 193 -6.63 8.39 2.16
CA ARG A 193 -7.97 8.83 1.83
C ARG A 193 -8.96 8.44 2.92
N GLU A 194 -9.92 9.31 3.15
CA GLU A 194 -11.13 8.97 3.89
C GLU A 194 -11.87 7.82 3.21
N TRP A 195 -12.53 6.99 4.00
CA TRP A 195 -13.42 5.97 3.48
C TRP A 195 -14.63 6.66 2.82
N PRO A 196 -14.87 6.46 1.51
CA PRO A 196 -15.85 7.27 0.78
C PRO A 196 -17.29 6.74 0.90
N TYR A 197 -17.51 5.66 1.66
CA TYR A 197 -18.81 5.01 1.80
C TYR A 197 -19.33 5.13 3.24
N SER A 198 -20.65 5.05 3.43
CA SER A 198 -21.27 5.08 4.76
C SER A 198 -21.10 3.77 5.54
N GLY A 199 -20.68 2.69 4.87
CA GLY A 199 -20.56 1.35 5.43
C GLY A 199 -19.69 0.44 4.56
N PRO A 200 -19.78 -0.89 4.79
CA PRO A 200 -19.08 -1.91 4.03
C PRO A 200 -19.47 -1.91 2.54
N VAL A 201 -18.55 -2.38 1.70
CA VAL A 201 -18.73 -2.49 0.26
C VAL A 201 -18.32 -3.88 -0.19
N ALA A 202 -19.11 -4.47 -1.08
CA ALA A 202 -18.76 -5.67 -1.82
C ALA A 202 -18.15 -5.27 -3.18
N ILE A 203 -17.02 -5.88 -3.53
CA ILE A 203 -16.38 -5.80 -4.84
C ILE A 203 -16.55 -7.14 -5.53
N ARG A 204 -17.15 -7.15 -6.73
CA ARG A 204 -17.44 -8.38 -7.46
C ARG A 204 -16.50 -8.54 -8.65
N GLU A 205 -15.94 -9.73 -8.81
CA GLU A 205 -15.17 -10.14 -9.98
C GLU A 205 -15.77 -11.42 -10.57
N TYR A 206 -15.73 -11.52 -11.90
CA TYR A 206 -16.18 -12.69 -12.63
C TYR A 206 -15.22 -13.03 -13.77
N ASN A 207 -14.80 -14.30 -13.83
CA ASN A 207 -14.00 -14.85 -14.89
C ASN A 207 -14.88 -15.73 -15.78
N GLU A 208 -15.28 -15.20 -16.93
CA GLU A 208 -16.20 -15.87 -17.86
C GLU A 208 -15.64 -17.19 -18.40
N ASP A 209 -14.35 -17.23 -18.73
CA ASP A 209 -13.68 -18.40 -19.34
C ASP A 209 -13.69 -19.63 -18.41
N PHE A 210 -13.71 -19.39 -17.10
CA PHE A 210 -13.66 -20.45 -16.08
C PHE A 210 -14.92 -20.54 -15.21
N GLY A 211 -15.90 -19.64 -15.41
CA GLY A 211 -17.12 -19.57 -14.61
C GLY A 211 -16.87 -19.31 -13.12
N ILE A 212 -15.82 -18.55 -12.79
CA ILE A 212 -15.43 -18.27 -11.40
C ILE A 212 -15.95 -16.89 -11.01
N GLU A 213 -16.73 -16.85 -9.94
CA GLU A 213 -17.20 -15.62 -9.31
C GLU A 213 -16.59 -15.47 -7.92
N THR A 214 -16.14 -14.26 -7.60
CA THR A 214 -15.68 -13.92 -6.25
C THR A 214 -16.25 -12.58 -5.82
N VAL A 215 -16.82 -12.53 -4.61
CA VAL A 215 -17.29 -11.30 -3.97
C VAL A 215 -16.40 -10.99 -2.77
N HIS A 216 -15.70 -9.86 -2.82
CA HIS A 216 -14.79 -9.39 -1.79
C HIS A 216 -15.48 -8.36 -0.89
N ILE A 217 -15.47 -8.57 0.42
CA ILE A 217 -16.06 -7.65 1.39
C ILE A 217 -14.96 -6.77 1.98
N VAL A 218 -15.17 -5.46 1.92
CA VAL A 218 -14.22 -4.46 2.39
C VAL A 218 -14.93 -3.38 3.22
N ASP A 219 -14.28 -2.90 4.26
CA ASP A 219 -14.82 -1.82 5.09
C ASP A 219 -13.68 -1.00 5.68
N ARG A 220 -13.79 0.34 5.63
CA ARG A 220 -12.79 1.28 6.16
C ARG A 220 -11.35 0.93 5.75
N TRP A 221 -11.15 0.65 4.46
CA TRP A 221 -9.88 0.22 3.87
C TRP A 221 -9.30 -1.11 4.39
N CYS A 222 -10.10 -1.89 5.11
CA CYS A 222 -9.74 -3.22 5.57
C CYS A 222 -10.43 -4.27 4.69
N TYR A 223 -9.68 -5.30 4.30
CA TYR A 223 -10.25 -6.47 3.63
C TYR A 223 -10.83 -7.41 4.70
N LEU A 224 -12.13 -7.66 4.64
CA LEU A 224 -12.83 -8.50 5.61
C LEU A 224 -12.93 -9.96 5.14
N GLY A 225 -12.80 -10.24 3.86
CA GLY A 225 -12.84 -11.60 3.34
C GLY A 225 -13.60 -11.70 2.04
N LYS A 226 -13.90 -12.94 1.65
CA LYS A 226 -14.71 -13.24 0.47
C LYS A 226 -15.99 -13.95 0.89
N ALA A 227 -17.09 -13.62 0.22
CA ALA A 227 -18.37 -14.30 0.35
C ALA A 227 -18.65 -15.11 -0.92
N THR A 228 -19.13 -16.34 -0.75
CA THR A 228 -19.58 -17.21 -1.86
C THR A 228 -21.10 -17.23 -2.02
N SER A 229 -21.82 -16.69 -1.03
CA SER A 229 -23.27 -16.52 -1.01
C SER A 229 -23.63 -15.30 -0.16
N PHE A 230 -24.88 -14.84 -0.23
CA PHE A 230 -25.35 -13.71 0.59
C PHE A 230 -25.33 -14.03 2.09
N ASP A 231 -25.54 -15.30 2.47
CA ASP A 231 -25.49 -15.74 3.86
C ASP A 231 -24.05 -15.61 4.44
N ASP A 232 -23.02 -15.85 3.62
CA ASP A 232 -21.61 -15.71 4.01
C ASP A 232 -21.18 -14.24 4.23
N VAL A 233 -21.96 -13.28 3.72
CA VAL A 233 -21.64 -11.84 3.87
C VAL A 233 -21.73 -11.44 5.34
N ASN A 234 -22.75 -11.90 6.07
CA ASN A 234 -22.94 -11.52 7.47
C ASN A 234 -21.75 -11.95 8.35
N ASP A 235 -21.30 -13.21 8.23
CA ASP A 235 -20.15 -13.73 8.95
C ASP A 235 -18.87 -12.94 8.62
N THR A 236 -18.74 -12.49 7.37
CA THR A 236 -17.61 -11.67 6.93
C THR A 236 -17.64 -10.27 7.54
N LEU A 237 -18.83 -9.68 7.74
CA LEU A 237 -18.98 -8.35 8.32
C LEU A 237 -18.58 -8.28 9.81
N GLU A 238 -18.68 -9.40 10.53
CA GLU A 238 -18.27 -9.53 11.92
C GLU A 238 -16.74 -9.60 12.09
N GLN A 239 -15.99 -9.79 11.01
CA GLN A 239 -14.53 -9.85 11.09
C GLN A 239 -13.91 -8.53 11.58
N GLN A 240 -12.79 -8.68 12.28
CA GLN A 240 -12.03 -7.55 12.79
C GLN A 240 -11.45 -6.72 11.63
N ARG A 241 -11.61 -5.41 11.69
CA ARG A 241 -11.00 -4.48 10.75
C ARG A 241 -9.51 -4.32 11.06
N LEU A 242 -8.68 -5.08 10.35
CA LEU A 242 -7.23 -5.04 10.47
C LEU A 242 -6.65 -4.26 9.29
N PHE A 243 -6.18 -3.04 9.56
CA PHE A 243 -5.55 -2.22 8.53
C PHE A 243 -4.22 -2.82 8.08
N ASP A 244 -4.05 -2.93 6.78
CA ASP A 244 -2.80 -3.36 6.16
C ASP A 244 -2.45 -2.44 5.00
N HIS A 245 -1.19 -2.02 4.93
CA HIS A 245 -0.72 -1.09 3.91
C HIS A 245 -0.88 -1.64 2.48
N ASP A 246 -0.53 -2.91 2.25
CA ASP A 246 -0.59 -3.48 0.90
C ASP A 246 -2.05 -3.66 0.47
N MET A 247 -2.91 -4.09 1.40
CA MET A 247 -4.36 -4.14 1.17
C MET A 247 -4.92 -2.75 0.89
N TYR A 248 -4.56 -1.73 1.66
CA TYR A 248 -4.95 -0.34 1.38
C TYR A 248 -4.57 0.07 -0.05
N MET A 249 -3.35 -0.23 -0.51
CA MET A 249 -2.91 0.13 -1.86
C MET A 249 -3.66 -0.64 -2.96
N ILE A 250 -4.06 -1.89 -2.71
CA ILE A 250 -4.90 -2.67 -3.63
C ILE A 250 -6.31 -2.08 -3.70
N LEU A 251 -6.94 -1.86 -2.53
CA LEU A 251 -8.30 -1.34 -2.41
C LEU A 251 -8.41 0.09 -2.92
N LEU A 252 -7.40 0.93 -2.70
CA LEU A 252 -7.36 2.31 -3.21
C LEU A 252 -7.42 2.34 -4.74
N ARG A 253 -6.81 1.37 -5.42
CA ARG A 253 -6.90 1.28 -6.89
C ARG A 253 -8.26 0.72 -7.30
N ALA A 254 -8.68 -0.39 -6.68
CA ALA A 254 -9.93 -1.07 -7.01
C ALA A 254 -11.17 -0.18 -6.84
N LEU A 255 -11.29 0.52 -5.72
CA LEU A 255 -12.49 1.31 -5.43
C LEU A 255 -12.62 2.57 -6.30
N PHE A 256 -11.50 3.10 -6.78
CA PHE A 256 -11.46 4.26 -7.70
C PHE A 256 -11.37 3.87 -9.18
N ASP A 257 -11.43 2.58 -9.50
CA ASP A 257 -11.56 2.11 -10.88
C ASP A 257 -13.05 1.99 -11.23
N ASP A 258 -13.49 2.73 -12.24
CA ASP A 258 -14.90 2.75 -12.69
C ASP A 258 -15.33 1.45 -13.37
N SER A 259 -14.38 0.62 -13.79
CA SER A 259 -14.68 -0.70 -14.38
C SER A 259 -15.01 -1.78 -13.36
N VAL A 260 -14.74 -1.54 -12.08
CA VAL A 260 -14.96 -2.49 -10.99
C VAL A 260 -16.40 -2.41 -10.49
N GLU A 261 -17.10 -3.55 -10.44
CA GLU A 261 -18.45 -3.63 -9.88
C GLU A 261 -18.40 -3.52 -8.34
N LYS A 262 -19.07 -2.50 -7.81
CA LYS A 262 -19.10 -2.12 -6.40
C LYS A 262 -20.54 -2.09 -5.90
N ILE A 263 -20.83 -2.79 -4.81
CA ILE A 263 -22.16 -2.88 -4.21
C ILE A 263 -22.06 -2.42 -2.75
N ALA A 264 -22.82 -1.40 -2.39
CA ALA A 264 -22.94 -0.99 -0.98
C ALA A 264 -23.78 -2.00 -0.19
N LEU A 265 -23.36 -2.32 1.02
CA LEU A 265 -24.03 -3.28 1.92
C LEU A 265 -24.77 -2.57 3.06
#